data_AF-A0A5K1UFP7-F1
#
_entry.id   AF-A0A5K1UFP7-F1
#
_cell.length_a   1.000
_cell.length_b   1.000
_cell.length_c   1.000
_cell.angle_alpha   90.00
_cell.angle_beta   90.00
_cell.angle_gamma   90.00
#
_symmetry.space_group_name_H-M   'P 1'
#
loop_
_entity.id
_entity.type
_entity.pdbx_description
1 polymer ?
#
loop_
_entity_poly.entity_id
_entity_poly.type
_entity_poly.pdbx_seq_one_letter_code
_entity_poly.pdbx_strand_id
1 'polypeptide(L)'
;MEKKKKKRVILPILILFLLISVQRFRCESIKLERVPFDRESIIGSLPNKIKKYEGSKVVLVSNIPNLSATHGEFLRMLNGEEGHHIGKCVHLGGDGDSDAMLPEDPAIYDGLVIILDVLDDQVVESLTTKYVNSFREKKKNVFLSLNSVNGKSGIQLLTQLHIQVYGGGSYVKDPFGKASQKGVEMPEGRINQGYAFYTGEIIRDTPIVDNPSGGKKKKFLLYQGTAHVMMGKTKNILEVVTCTQTCLVYDQNGNVMKKAKQGTNLSLVSSNQWDNNSRCVFSSSSEIFSDIFFHTNGENKKFAQEVVAWNFKKSGIIRYDKFKLYKDGDKKDYTAGDLFGEKLIGATPFFPNDFIHLSIDLYELKRNFWVPLKRRDIQYELVKMQIHRRDFLNFYKNAESPTYYKSFHLPKEHGVYKIKIYFRRKGYNVLNLHFFLPVRSPLHYDKNKKVHFEFYPFYTYIYLSLFCFFLFILVIMFDDSRGPAEDRGGQGHGKEKMD
;
A
#
# COMPACT_ATOMS: atom_id res chain seq x y z
N MET A 1 77.96 -19.05 33.98
CA MET A 1 76.94 -20.09 33.69
C MET A 1 75.54 -19.52 33.39
N GLU A 2 75.33 -18.19 33.45
CA GLU A 2 74.01 -17.54 33.40
C GLU A 2 73.54 -17.13 31.98
N LYS A 3 74.47 -16.76 31.08
CA LYS A 3 74.15 -16.37 29.69
C LYS A 3 73.58 -17.52 28.83
N LYS A 4 73.93 -18.79 29.12
CA LYS A 4 73.36 -19.98 28.45
C LYS A 4 71.93 -20.30 28.91
N LYS A 5 71.53 -19.89 30.12
CA LYS A 5 70.17 -20.12 30.66
C LYS A 5 69.15 -19.14 30.05
N LYS A 6 69.51 -17.86 29.86
CA LYS A 6 68.62 -16.83 29.28
C LYS A 6 68.27 -17.11 27.80
N LYS A 7 69.23 -17.54 26.97
CA LYS A 7 68.96 -17.95 25.56
C LYS A 7 68.06 -19.18 25.45
N ARG A 8 68.10 -20.11 26.42
CA ARG A 8 67.23 -21.30 26.44
C ARG A 8 65.77 -21.01 26.79
N VAL A 9 65.47 -19.86 27.42
CA VAL A 9 64.09 -19.48 27.78
C VAL A 9 63.45 -18.60 26.70
N ILE A 10 64.23 -17.80 25.96
CA ILE A 10 63.71 -16.95 24.88
C ILE A 10 63.30 -17.76 23.65
N LEU A 11 64.03 -18.83 23.32
CA LEU A 11 63.74 -19.69 22.17
C LEU A 11 62.37 -20.39 22.23
N PRO A 12 61.94 -21.02 23.35
CA PRO A 12 60.62 -21.63 23.45
C PRO A 12 59.49 -20.60 23.49
N ILE A 13 59.73 -19.39 24.03
CA ILE A 13 58.74 -18.30 24.04
C ILE A 13 58.52 -17.75 22.63
N LEU A 14 59.57 -17.61 21.83
CA LEU A 14 59.47 -17.18 20.43
C LEU A 14 58.76 -18.23 19.58
N ILE A 15 59.02 -19.52 19.81
CA ILE A 15 58.35 -20.65 19.14
C ILE A 15 56.87 -20.72 19.53
N LEU A 16 56.53 -20.46 20.80
CA LEU A 16 55.15 -20.40 21.26
C LEU A 16 54.39 -19.22 20.64
N PHE A 17 55.04 -18.05 20.51
CA PHE A 17 54.46 -16.88 19.83
C PHE A 17 54.25 -17.11 18.32
N LEU A 18 55.15 -17.87 17.69
CA LEU A 18 55.04 -18.27 16.28
C LEU A 18 53.94 -19.33 16.07
N LEU A 19 53.74 -20.25 17.01
CA LEU A 19 52.63 -21.22 16.99
C LEU A 19 51.26 -20.56 17.21
N ILE A 20 51.18 -19.56 18.09
CA ILE A 20 49.94 -18.80 18.35
C ILE A 20 49.58 -17.90 17.15
N SER A 21 50.57 -17.33 16.44
CA SER A 21 50.33 -16.55 15.22
C SER A 21 49.94 -17.43 14.02
N VAL A 22 50.47 -18.66 13.93
CA VAL A 22 50.09 -19.64 12.90
C VAL A 22 48.70 -20.26 13.16
N GLN A 23 48.28 -20.45 14.41
CA GLN A 23 46.92 -20.93 14.73
C GLN A 23 45.82 -19.92 14.38
N ARG A 24 46.11 -18.60 14.36
CA ARG A 24 45.14 -17.59 13.89
C ARG A 24 44.93 -17.58 12.36
N PHE A 25 45.73 -18.33 11.59
CA PHE A 25 45.60 -18.43 10.13
C PHE A 25 44.89 -19.70 9.63
N ARG A 26 44.42 -20.59 10.51
CA ARG A 26 43.57 -21.74 10.15
C ARG A 26 42.19 -21.64 10.80
N CYS A 27 41.42 -20.66 10.35
CA CYS A 27 39.97 -20.74 10.42
C CYS A 27 39.50 -21.14 9.02
N GLU A 28 39.33 -22.44 8.82
CA GLU A 28 38.78 -23.01 7.59
C GLU A 28 37.41 -22.39 7.31
N SER A 29 37.27 -21.79 6.13
CA SER A 29 35.96 -21.49 5.59
C SER A 29 35.22 -22.81 5.41
N ILE A 30 34.16 -23.04 6.20
CA ILE A 30 33.19 -24.10 5.92
C ILE A 30 32.61 -23.79 4.54
N LYS A 31 33.10 -24.47 3.51
CA LYS A 31 32.52 -24.46 2.17
C LYS A 31 31.15 -25.10 2.30
N LEU A 32 30.10 -24.28 2.34
CA LEU A 32 28.75 -24.73 2.08
C LEU A 32 28.75 -25.41 0.71
N GLU A 33 28.23 -26.62 0.67
CA GLU A 33 28.09 -27.43 -0.53
C GLU A 33 27.34 -26.61 -1.59
N ARG A 34 28.01 -26.37 -2.73
CA ARG A 34 27.39 -25.67 -3.85
C ARG A 34 26.36 -26.61 -4.46
N VAL A 35 25.08 -26.28 -4.27
CA VAL A 35 23.99 -26.91 -5.01
C VAL A 35 24.24 -26.62 -6.51
N PRO A 36 24.39 -27.66 -7.36
CA PRO A 36 24.63 -27.48 -8.79
C PRO A 36 23.48 -26.72 -9.45
N PHE A 37 23.81 -25.88 -10.44
CA PHE A 37 22.87 -25.05 -11.19
C PHE A 37 21.82 -25.86 -11.96
N ASP A 38 22.07 -27.16 -12.16
CA ASP A 38 21.21 -28.09 -12.91
C ASP A 38 20.12 -28.77 -12.05
N ARG A 39 19.91 -28.35 -10.80
CA ARG A 39 18.72 -28.78 -10.06
C ARG A 39 17.52 -27.98 -10.54
N GLU A 40 16.65 -28.62 -11.32
CA GLU A 40 15.30 -28.13 -11.58
C GLU A 40 14.62 -27.74 -10.26
N SER A 41 14.03 -26.54 -10.25
CA SER A 41 13.22 -26.06 -9.14
C SER A 41 12.19 -27.13 -8.79
N ILE A 42 12.07 -27.48 -7.50
CA ILE A 42 11.01 -28.35 -7.02
C ILE A 42 9.69 -27.70 -7.45
N ILE A 43 9.01 -28.30 -8.43
CA ILE A 43 7.65 -27.95 -8.82
C ILE A 43 6.75 -28.50 -7.72
N GLY A 44 6.65 -27.74 -6.64
CA GLY A 44 5.69 -27.95 -5.59
C GLY A 44 4.53 -26.97 -5.80
N SER A 45 3.30 -27.48 -5.72
CA SER A 45 2.14 -26.64 -5.44
C SER A 45 2.46 -25.82 -4.19
N LEU A 46 2.62 -24.50 -4.34
CA LEU A 46 2.57 -23.60 -3.20
C LEU A 46 1.26 -23.91 -2.49
N PRO A 47 1.26 -24.43 -1.24
CA PRO A 47 0.03 -24.52 -0.49
C PRO A 47 -0.44 -23.09 -0.35
N ASN A 48 -1.49 -22.77 -1.10
CA ASN A 48 -2.09 -21.45 -1.13
C ASN A 48 -2.74 -21.26 0.25
N LYS A 49 -1.94 -20.89 1.26
CA LYS A 49 -2.40 -20.46 2.59
C LYS A 49 -3.09 -19.10 2.52
N ILE A 50 -3.63 -18.75 1.36
CA ILE A 50 -4.58 -17.65 1.24
C ILE A 50 -5.90 -18.27 1.63
N LYS A 51 -6.32 -17.99 2.87
CA LYS A 51 -7.69 -18.27 3.34
C LYS A 51 -8.66 -17.91 2.22
N LYS A 52 -9.43 -18.89 1.76
CA LYS A 52 -10.64 -18.65 0.96
C LYS A 52 -11.41 -17.56 1.71
N TYR A 53 -11.75 -16.47 1.03
CA TYR A 53 -12.43 -15.33 1.64
C TYR A 53 -13.65 -15.84 2.42
N GLU A 54 -13.65 -15.69 3.74
CA GLU A 54 -14.78 -16.07 4.60
C GLU A 54 -15.98 -15.21 4.18
N GLY A 55 -17.14 -15.85 4.03
CA GLY A 55 -18.31 -15.21 3.44
C GLY A 55 -18.75 -14.00 4.27
N SER A 56 -18.89 -12.84 3.62
CA SER A 56 -19.23 -11.57 4.27
C SER A 56 -20.70 -11.53 4.65
N LYS A 57 -21.03 -11.14 5.89
CA LYS A 57 -22.43 -10.97 6.31
C LYS A 57 -22.94 -9.58 5.98
N VAL A 58 -24.10 -9.47 5.35
CA VAL A 58 -24.66 -8.18 4.90
C VAL A 58 -26.04 -7.94 5.50
N VAL A 59 -26.31 -6.69 5.91
CA VAL A 59 -27.66 -6.23 6.28
C VAL A 59 -28.34 -5.66 5.04
N LEU A 60 -29.53 -6.13 4.72
CA LEU A 60 -30.35 -5.60 3.65
C LEU A 60 -31.50 -4.78 4.26
N VAL A 61 -31.64 -3.53 3.85
CA VAL A 61 -32.75 -2.65 4.24
C VAL A 61 -33.49 -2.25 2.96
N SER A 62 -34.81 -2.42 2.95
CA SER A 62 -35.63 -2.01 1.80
C SER A 62 -37.03 -1.58 2.20
N ASN A 63 -37.65 -0.74 1.38
CA ASN A 63 -39.06 -0.35 1.47
C ASN A 63 -39.86 -0.72 0.22
N ILE A 64 -39.27 -1.49 -0.71
CA ILE A 64 -39.93 -1.89 -1.95
C ILE A 64 -40.89 -3.05 -1.63
N PRO A 65 -42.19 -2.95 -1.98
CA PRO A 65 -43.12 -4.06 -1.84
C PRO A 65 -42.64 -5.24 -2.71
N ASN A 66 -42.57 -6.44 -2.14
CA ASN A 66 -42.13 -7.66 -2.83
C ASN A 66 -40.74 -7.56 -3.51
N LEU A 67 -39.73 -7.06 -2.80
CA LEU A 67 -38.33 -6.99 -3.28
C LEU A 67 -37.82 -8.30 -3.90
N SER A 68 -38.19 -9.45 -3.31
CA SER A 68 -37.77 -10.77 -3.81
C SER A 68 -38.30 -11.11 -5.21
N ALA A 69 -39.43 -10.52 -5.61
CA ALA A 69 -40.02 -10.73 -6.94
C ALA A 69 -39.45 -9.78 -7.99
N THR A 70 -39.09 -8.54 -7.59
CA THR A 70 -38.59 -7.51 -8.51
C THR A 70 -37.06 -7.55 -8.71
N HIS A 71 -36.33 -7.92 -7.65
CA HIS A 71 -34.86 -7.92 -7.60
C HIS A 71 -34.30 -9.30 -7.22
N GLY A 72 -35.01 -10.38 -7.55
CA GLY A 72 -34.67 -11.74 -7.15
C GLY A 72 -33.29 -12.17 -7.67
N GLU A 73 -32.95 -11.83 -8.92
CA GLU A 73 -31.62 -12.13 -9.46
C GLU A 73 -30.52 -11.35 -8.74
N PHE A 74 -30.75 -10.08 -8.41
CA PHE A 74 -29.79 -9.25 -7.68
C PHE A 74 -29.54 -9.80 -6.26
N LEU A 75 -30.59 -10.21 -5.55
CA LEU A 75 -30.47 -10.86 -4.24
C LEU A 75 -29.73 -12.19 -4.34
N ARG A 76 -29.94 -12.96 -5.41
CA ARG A 76 -29.17 -14.19 -5.68
C ARG A 76 -27.70 -13.89 -5.99
N MET A 77 -27.37 -12.77 -6.62
CA MET A 77 -25.96 -12.36 -6.79
C MET A 77 -25.30 -12.01 -5.47
N LEU A 78 -26.04 -11.38 -4.55
CA LEU A 78 -25.55 -11.14 -3.20
C LEU A 78 -25.34 -12.48 -2.45
N ASN A 79 -26.34 -13.37 -2.47
CA ASN A 79 -26.34 -14.67 -1.78
C ASN A 79 -25.52 -15.80 -2.43
N GLY A 80 -25.07 -15.62 -3.68
CA GLY A 80 -24.54 -16.69 -4.52
C GLY A 80 -23.15 -17.21 -4.10
N GLU A 81 -22.62 -18.15 -4.89
CA GLU A 81 -21.35 -18.91 -4.71
C GLU A 81 -20.10 -18.06 -4.38
N GLU A 82 -20.18 -16.75 -4.54
CA GLU A 82 -19.12 -15.82 -4.24
C GLU A 82 -19.05 -15.41 -2.75
N GLY A 83 -20.01 -15.79 -1.90
CA GLY A 83 -19.89 -15.68 -0.44
C GLY A 83 -20.22 -14.33 0.18
N HIS A 84 -21.36 -13.71 -0.16
CA HIS A 84 -22.02 -12.84 0.84
C HIS A 84 -23.27 -13.56 1.32
N HIS A 85 -23.48 -13.61 2.63
CA HIS A 85 -24.71 -14.13 3.19
C HIS A 85 -25.54 -12.94 3.65
N ILE A 86 -26.75 -12.78 3.12
CA ILE A 86 -27.72 -11.83 3.71
C ILE A 86 -28.01 -12.34 5.12
N GLY A 87 -27.54 -11.60 6.13
CA GLY A 87 -27.65 -12.00 7.52
C GLY A 87 -28.99 -11.59 8.14
N LYS A 88 -29.48 -10.39 7.81
CA LYS A 88 -30.80 -9.89 8.21
C LYS A 88 -31.38 -9.02 7.10
N CYS A 89 -32.63 -9.26 6.74
CA CYS A 89 -33.42 -8.41 5.85
C CYS A 89 -34.41 -7.61 6.70
N VAL A 90 -34.38 -6.30 6.57
CA VAL A 90 -35.25 -5.35 7.26
C VAL A 90 -36.14 -4.70 6.19
N HIS A 91 -37.45 -4.89 6.33
CA HIS A 91 -38.43 -4.23 5.48
C HIS A 91 -39.06 -3.07 6.25
N LEU A 92 -38.93 -1.86 5.72
CA LEU A 92 -39.48 -0.64 6.29
C LEU A 92 -40.79 -0.32 5.58
N GLY A 93 -41.91 -0.29 6.32
CA GLY A 93 -43.23 0.12 5.80
C GLY A 93 -44.25 -0.99 5.51
N GLY A 94 -44.07 -2.21 6.04
CA GLY A 94 -45.10 -3.26 6.00
C GLY A 94 -46.01 -3.21 7.24
N ASP A 95 -47.33 -3.21 7.03
CA ASP A 95 -48.42 -3.21 8.04
C ASP A 95 -48.52 -4.54 8.85
N GLY A 96 -47.47 -5.36 8.77
CA GLY A 96 -47.36 -6.64 9.46
C GLY A 96 -46.21 -6.60 10.45
N ASP A 97 -46.52 -7.01 11.67
CA ASP A 97 -45.71 -7.07 12.89
C ASP A 97 -44.33 -7.75 12.71
N SER A 98 -43.42 -7.07 12.01
CA SER A 98 -41.99 -7.23 12.18
C SER A 98 -41.45 -5.87 12.58
N ASP A 99 -41.44 -5.63 13.89
CA ASP A 99 -40.71 -4.56 14.55
C ASP A 99 -39.21 -4.73 14.22
N ALA A 100 -38.82 -4.26 13.02
CA ALA A 100 -37.56 -4.60 12.40
C ALA A 100 -36.48 -3.62 12.87
N MET A 101 -36.20 -3.65 14.18
CA MET A 101 -35.06 -2.94 14.75
C MET A 101 -33.80 -3.28 13.96
N LEU A 102 -33.11 -2.23 13.50
CA LEU A 102 -31.77 -2.35 12.95
C LEU A 102 -30.89 -3.05 13.99
N PRO A 103 -30.00 -3.98 13.57
CA PRO A 103 -29.11 -4.64 14.51
C PRO A 103 -28.32 -3.64 15.35
N GLU A 104 -28.33 -3.81 16.67
CA GLU A 104 -27.69 -2.88 17.62
C GLU A 104 -26.17 -2.75 17.38
N ASP A 105 -25.51 -3.84 16.94
CA ASP A 105 -24.08 -3.81 16.61
C ASP A 105 -23.79 -3.98 15.11
N PRO A 106 -23.54 -2.87 14.40
CA PRO A 106 -22.99 -2.82 13.04
C PRO A 106 -21.69 -3.59 12.81
N ALA A 107 -20.94 -3.95 13.86
CA ALA A 107 -19.64 -4.61 13.73
C ALA A 107 -19.74 -6.06 13.26
N ILE A 108 -20.85 -6.73 13.58
CA ILE A 108 -21.12 -8.15 13.24
C ILE A 108 -21.24 -8.34 11.72
N TYR A 109 -21.62 -7.28 11.00
CA TYR A 109 -21.84 -7.30 9.56
C TYR A 109 -20.67 -6.64 8.82
N ASP A 110 -20.37 -7.14 7.63
CA ASP A 110 -19.28 -6.66 6.78
C ASP A 110 -19.71 -5.55 5.82
N GLY A 111 -21.02 -5.41 5.59
CA GLY A 111 -21.57 -4.26 4.90
C GLY A 111 -23.08 -4.08 5.04
N LEU A 112 -23.54 -2.95 4.52
CA LEU A 112 -24.92 -2.48 4.56
C LEU A 112 -25.41 -2.24 3.14
N VAL A 113 -26.51 -2.86 2.77
CA VAL A 113 -27.18 -2.68 1.48
C VAL A 113 -28.54 -2.07 1.74
N ILE A 114 -28.77 -0.88 1.19
CA ILE A 114 -30.02 -0.15 1.30
C ILE A 114 -30.58 -0.01 -0.11
N ILE A 115 -31.74 -0.59 -0.38
CA ILE A 115 -32.45 -0.49 -1.66
C ILE A 115 -33.81 0.11 -1.39
N LEU A 116 -33.99 1.37 -1.77
CA LEU A 116 -35.21 2.12 -1.50
C LEU A 116 -35.84 2.60 -2.80
N ASP A 117 -37.17 2.60 -2.85
CA ASP A 117 -37.91 3.31 -3.89
C ASP A 117 -38.01 4.80 -3.53
N VAL A 118 -38.68 5.11 -2.41
CA VAL A 118 -38.80 6.47 -1.89
C VAL A 118 -38.05 6.60 -0.55
N LEU A 119 -37.19 7.60 -0.41
CA LEU A 119 -36.61 7.95 0.88
C LEU A 119 -37.47 9.03 1.53
N ASP A 120 -38.38 8.60 2.42
CA ASP A 120 -39.24 9.48 3.22
C ASP A 120 -38.65 9.74 4.61
N ASP A 121 -39.14 10.77 5.30
CA ASP A 121 -38.65 11.15 6.64
C ASP A 121 -38.85 10.01 7.67
N GLN A 122 -39.89 9.18 7.56
CA GLN A 122 -40.11 8.00 8.42
C GLN A 122 -39.02 6.91 8.24
N VAL A 123 -38.58 6.71 6.99
CA VAL A 123 -37.48 5.77 6.68
C VAL A 123 -36.17 6.31 7.23
N VAL A 124 -35.97 7.63 7.28
CA VAL A 124 -34.77 8.25 7.86
C VAL A 124 -34.78 8.20 9.39
N GLU A 125 -35.95 8.28 10.03
CA GLU A 125 -36.07 8.12 11.48
C GLU A 125 -35.64 6.72 11.92
N SER A 126 -36.10 5.69 11.21
CA SER A 126 -35.64 4.31 11.42
C SER A 126 -34.17 4.13 11.04
N LEU A 127 -33.77 4.66 9.88
CA LEU A 127 -32.39 4.65 9.41
C LEU A 127 -31.59 5.82 9.98
N THR A 128 -31.40 5.81 11.32
CA THR A 128 -30.71 6.89 12.02
C THR A 128 -29.38 7.25 11.33
N THR A 129 -29.13 8.53 11.06
CA THR A 129 -27.89 9.02 10.42
C THR A 129 -26.60 8.55 11.11
N LYS A 130 -26.66 8.37 12.44
CA LYS A 130 -25.57 7.79 13.23
C LYS A 130 -25.25 6.35 12.82
N TYR A 131 -26.26 5.57 12.44
CA TYR A 131 -26.12 4.19 12.01
C TYR A 131 -25.25 4.09 10.76
N VAL A 132 -25.57 4.81 9.68
CA VAL A 132 -24.78 4.79 8.44
C VAL A 132 -23.33 5.26 8.70
N ASN A 133 -23.16 6.30 9.52
CA ASN A 133 -21.83 6.79 9.89
C ASN A 133 -21.03 5.77 10.71
N SER A 134 -21.69 4.95 11.53
CA SER A 134 -21.02 3.88 12.28
C SER A 134 -20.39 2.81 11.36
N PHE A 135 -21.02 2.49 10.23
CA PHE A 135 -20.43 1.58 9.22
C PHE A 135 -19.19 2.20 8.58
N ARG A 136 -19.21 3.51 8.32
CA ARG A 136 -18.05 4.26 7.85
C ARG A 136 -16.90 4.18 8.85
N GLU A 137 -17.15 4.41 10.13
CA GLU A 137 -16.13 4.36 11.19
C GLU A 137 -15.56 2.95 11.38
N LYS A 138 -16.41 1.92 11.36
CA LYS A 138 -16.04 0.51 11.51
C LYS A 138 -15.40 -0.12 10.26
N LYS A 139 -15.03 0.68 9.26
CA LYS A 139 -14.38 0.22 8.01
C LYS A 139 -15.21 -0.80 7.20
N LYS A 140 -16.53 -0.68 7.26
CA LYS A 140 -17.48 -1.51 6.52
C LYS A 140 -17.88 -0.85 5.20
N ASN A 141 -18.48 -1.61 4.28
CA ASN A 141 -18.89 -1.12 2.96
C ASN A 141 -20.38 -0.81 2.93
N VAL A 142 -20.79 0.20 2.17
CA VAL A 142 -22.19 0.63 2.06
C VAL A 142 -22.61 0.63 0.59
N PHE A 143 -23.76 0.04 0.29
CA PHE A 143 -24.43 0.12 -0.99
C PHE A 143 -25.76 0.82 -0.78
N LEU A 144 -25.98 1.93 -1.47
CA LEU A 144 -27.23 2.69 -1.37
C LEU A 144 -27.81 2.85 -2.78
N SER A 145 -29.04 2.41 -2.95
CA SER A 145 -29.80 2.56 -4.19
C SER A 145 -31.13 3.24 -3.88
N LEU A 146 -31.46 4.28 -4.64
CA LEU A 146 -32.63 5.10 -4.39
C LEU A 146 -33.28 5.57 -5.69
N ASN A 147 -34.61 5.46 -5.83
CA ASN A 147 -35.32 6.07 -6.96
C ASN A 147 -35.65 7.54 -6.72
N SER A 148 -36.27 7.90 -5.58
CA SER A 148 -36.71 9.27 -5.28
C SER A 148 -36.48 9.68 -3.82
N VAL A 149 -36.29 10.99 -3.58
CA VAL A 149 -36.15 11.56 -2.23
C VAL A 149 -37.31 12.50 -1.94
N ASN A 150 -37.98 12.26 -0.82
CA ASN A 150 -39.03 13.11 -0.28
C ASN A 150 -38.66 13.54 1.14
N GLY A 151 -38.88 14.80 1.47
CA GLY A 151 -38.55 15.32 2.81
C GLY A 151 -37.14 15.89 2.94
N LYS A 152 -36.94 16.66 4.01
CA LYS A 152 -35.70 17.41 4.25
C LYS A 152 -34.64 16.54 4.92
N SER A 153 -35.05 15.58 5.74
CA SER A 153 -34.12 14.72 6.50
C SER A 153 -33.35 13.79 5.58
N GLY A 154 -34.00 13.25 4.53
CA GLY A 154 -33.34 12.44 3.50
C GLY A 154 -32.27 13.21 2.72
N ILE A 155 -32.57 14.45 2.32
CA ILE A 155 -31.60 15.33 1.64
C ILE A 155 -30.42 15.65 2.57
N GLN A 156 -30.67 15.89 3.86
CA GLN A 156 -29.62 16.15 4.84
C GLN A 156 -28.70 14.92 5.05
N LEU A 157 -29.27 13.72 5.12
CA LEU A 157 -28.51 12.46 5.20
C LEU A 157 -27.58 12.29 3.99
N LEU A 158 -28.12 12.46 2.78
CA LEU A 158 -27.35 12.37 1.53
C LEU A 158 -26.28 13.46 1.45
N THR A 159 -26.59 14.66 1.93
CA THR A 159 -25.64 15.78 1.98
C THR A 159 -24.44 15.47 2.86
N GLN A 160 -24.62 14.78 3.99
CA GLN A 160 -23.50 14.31 4.82
C GLN A 160 -22.62 13.27 4.13
N LEU A 161 -23.19 12.49 3.22
CA LEU A 161 -22.47 11.56 2.36
C LEU A 161 -21.83 12.24 1.14
N HIS A 162 -21.94 13.57 1.02
CA HIS A 162 -21.49 14.38 -0.11
C HIS A 162 -22.26 14.12 -1.40
N ILE A 163 -23.55 13.78 -1.29
CA ILE A 163 -24.43 13.45 -2.40
C ILE A 163 -25.56 14.47 -2.45
N GLN A 164 -25.71 15.15 -3.59
CA GLN A 164 -26.83 16.05 -3.84
C GLN A 164 -27.78 15.40 -4.83
N VAL A 165 -28.97 15.03 -4.36
CA VAL A 165 -30.06 14.52 -5.21
C VAL A 165 -31.09 15.64 -5.38
N TYR A 166 -31.73 15.68 -6.55
CA TYR A 166 -32.86 16.56 -6.79
C TYR A 166 -34.14 15.93 -6.22
N GLY A 167 -34.66 16.49 -5.12
CA GLY A 167 -35.84 15.97 -4.44
C GLY A 167 -37.16 16.20 -5.20
N GLY A 168 -38.26 15.70 -4.63
CA GLY A 168 -39.61 15.94 -5.13
C GLY A 168 -39.96 15.08 -6.35
N GLY A 169 -39.55 13.80 -6.36
CA GLY A 169 -39.82 12.85 -7.46
C GLY A 169 -39.36 13.30 -8.84
N SER A 170 -38.28 14.08 -8.90
CA SER A 170 -37.64 14.42 -10.17
C SER A 170 -37.20 13.14 -10.91
N TYR A 171 -37.10 13.19 -12.23
CA TYR A 171 -36.59 12.06 -13.01
C TYR A 171 -35.72 12.56 -14.16
N VAL A 172 -34.88 11.68 -14.65
CA VAL A 172 -33.94 11.98 -15.72
C VAL A 172 -34.48 11.41 -17.02
N LYS A 173 -34.38 12.21 -18.08
CA LYS A 173 -34.74 11.78 -19.43
C LYS A 173 -33.74 12.34 -20.43
N ASP A 174 -33.34 11.49 -21.36
CA ASP A 174 -32.62 11.89 -22.55
C ASP A 174 -33.60 12.00 -23.73
N PRO A 175 -33.86 13.21 -24.27
CA PRO A 175 -34.74 13.38 -25.42
C PRO A 175 -34.25 12.66 -26.69
N PHE A 176 -32.93 12.45 -26.81
CA PHE A 176 -32.29 11.90 -28.01
C PHE A 176 -31.88 10.43 -27.86
N GLY A 177 -31.66 9.95 -26.63
CA GLY A 177 -31.21 8.59 -26.30
C GLY A 177 -32.33 7.60 -26.00
N LYS A 178 -33.46 7.61 -26.73
CA LYS A 178 -34.62 6.77 -26.40
C LYS A 178 -34.29 5.28 -26.44
N ALA A 179 -34.59 4.56 -25.36
CA ALA A 179 -34.73 3.11 -25.41
C ALA A 179 -35.99 2.75 -26.22
N SER A 180 -35.92 1.69 -27.04
CA SER A 180 -37.06 1.23 -27.84
C SER A 180 -38.21 0.80 -26.91
N GLN A 181 -39.38 1.43 -27.02
CA GLN A 181 -40.60 1.17 -26.23
C GLN A 181 -41.23 -0.22 -26.44
N LYS A 182 -40.48 -1.21 -26.93
CA LYS A 182 -40.97 -2.59 -26.98
C LYS A 182 -40.82 -3.17 -25.58
N GLY A 183 -41.89 -3.08 -24.80
CA GLY A 183 -41.98 -3.69 -23.48
C GLY A 183 -41.58 -5.17 -23.51
N VAL A 184 -40.84 -5.59 -22.50
CA VAL A 184 -40.48 -6.99 -22.29
C VAL A 184 -41.64 -7.67 -21.56
N GLU A 185 -42.05 -8.84 -22.05
CA GLU A 185 -43.06 -9.65 -21.37
C GLU A 185 -42.43 -10.35 -20.16
N MET A 186 -42.94 -10.01 -18.97
CA MET A 186 -42.58 -10.64 -17.69
C MET A 186 -43.81 -11.41 -17.15
N PRO A 187 -43.63 -12.35 -16.20
CA PRO A 187 -44.70 -13.20 -15.68
C PRO A 187 -45.92 -12.44 -15.10
N GLU A 188 -45.73 -11.19 -14.67
CA GLU A 188 -46.77 -10.35 -14.04
C GLU A 188 -47.35 -9.26 -14.98
N GLY A 189 -47.02 -9.29 -16.28
CA GLY A 189 -47.59 -8.40 -17.30
C GLY A 189 -46.57 -7.51 -18.03
N ARG A 190 -47.08 -6.71 -18.98
CA ARG A 190 -46.28 -5.72 -19.74
C ARG A 190 -46.01 -4.50 -18.88
N ILE A 191 -44.76 -4.32 -18.45
CA ILE A 191 -44.33 -3.10 -17.77
C ILE A 191 -43.84 -2.12 -18.84
N ASN A 192 -44.48 -0.96 -18.93
CA ASN A 192 -44.03 0.12 -19.81
C ASN A 192 -42.65 0.58 -19.34
N GLN A 193 -41.64 0.50 -20.20
CA GLN A 193 -40.27 0.98 -19.93
C GLN A 193 -40.17 2.53 -19.81
N GLY A 194 -41.29 3.22 -19.54
CA GLY A 194 -41.37 4.63 -19.17
C GLY A 194 -40.41 5.55 -19.91
N TYR A 195 -39.63 6.29 -19.14
CA TYR A 195 -38.60 7.24 -19.62
C TYR A 195 -37.20 6.61 -19.68
N ALA A 196 -37.09 5.29 -19.78
CA ALA A 196 -35.80 4.61 -19.80
C ALA A 196 -34.96 5.03 -21.02
N PHE A 197 -33.66 5.18 -20.81
CA PHE A 197 -32.71 5.56 -21.85
C PHE A 197 -31.43 4.73 -21.74
N TYR A 198 -30.69 4.65 -22.83
CA TYR A 198 -29.38 3.99 -22.84
C TYR A 198 -28.27 4.99 -22.52
N THR A 199 -27.41 4.66 -21.55
CA THR A 199 -26.17 5.39 -21.28
C THR A 199 -24.95 4.54 -21.59
N GLY A 200 -23.98 5.10 -22.32
CA GLY A 200 -22.67 4.50 -22.59
C GLY A 200 -21.52 5.20 -21.89
N GLU A 201 -21.80 6.23 -21.09
CA GLU A 201 -20.79 7.04 -20.40
C GLU A 201 -20.41 6.41 -19.05
N ILE A 202 -19.74 5.26 -19.16
CA ILE A 202 -19.23 4.50 -18.02
C ILE A 202 -17.75 4.80 -17.82
N ILE A 203 -17.31 4.87 -16.56
CA ILE A 203 -15.91 5.04 -16.19
C ILE A 203 -15.01 4.00 -16.88
N ARG A 204 -13.89 4.44 -17.44
CA ARG A 204 -12.97 3.61 -18.23
C ARG A 204 -11.70 3.28 -17.47
N ASP A 205 -11.09 2.15 -17.83
CA ASP A 205 -9.79 1.69 -17.32
C ASP A 205 -9.69 1.60 -15.79
N THR A 206 -10.78 1.18 -15.14
CA THR A 206 -10.84 0.96 -13.68
C THR A 206 -11.21 -0.47 -13.34
N PRO A 207 -10.84 -0.97 -12.15
CA PRO A 207 -11.28 -2.28 -11.67
C PRO A 207 -12.73 -2.29 -11.15
N ILE A 208 -13.46 -1.16 -11.24
CA ILE A 208 -14.88 -1.06 -10.83
C ILE A 208 -15.76 -1.75 -11.86
N VAL A 209 -15.54 -1.41 -13.14
CA VAL A 209 -16.28 -1.95 -14.29
C VAL A 209 -15.26 -2.24 -15.38
N ASP A 210 -15.35 -3.41 -16.00
CA ASP A 210 -14.45 -3.81 -17.08
C ASP A 210 -14.83 -3.06 -18.38
N ASN A 211 -14.32 -1.85 -18.55
CA ASN A 211 -14.58 -1.02 -19.72
C ASN A 211 -13.27 -0.44 -20.28
N PRO A 212 -12.54 -1.21 -21.11
CA PRO A 212 -11.25 -0.78 -21.64
C PRO A 212 -11.42 0.31 -22.70
N SER A 213 -10.62 1.38 -22.63
CA SER A 213 -10.68 2.50 -23.59
C SER A 213 -10.41 2.10 -25.05
N GLY A 214 -9.76 0.96 -25.30
CA GLY A 214 -9.47 0.41 -26.64
C GLY A 214 -10.47 -0.60 -27.18
N GLY A 215 -11.58 -0.87 -26.47
CA GLY A 215 -12.60 -1.83 -26.90
C GLY A 215 -13.41 -1.34 -28.10
N LYS A 216 -13.61 -2.19 -29.12
CA LYS A 216 -14.48 -1.88 -30.27
C LYS A 216 -15.98 -1.85 -29.92
N LYS A 217 -16.39 -2.38 -28.76
CA LYS A 217 -17.79 -2.41 -28.30
C LYS A 217 -17.96 -1.50 -27.08
N LYS A 218 -18.72 -0.42 -27.25
CA LYS A 218 -19.19 0.40 -26.12
C LYS A 218 -20.27 -0.39 -25.37
N LYS A 219 -20.10 -0.53 -24.05
CA LYS A 219 -21.15 -1.06 -23.16
C LYS A 219 -22.24 0.01 -23.01
N PHE A 220 -23.49 -0.37 -23.20
CA PHE A 220 -24.65 0.49 -22.97
C PHE A 220 -25.47 -0.10 -21.84
N LEU A 221 -25.87 0.74 -20.89
CA LEU A 221 -26.72 0.38 -19.76
C LEU A 221 -28.10 0.99 -19.97
N LEU A 222 -29.14 0.24 -19.65
CA LEU A 222 -30.50 0.76 -19.57
C LEU A 222 -30.69 1.42 -18.21
N TYR A 223 -31.15 2.66 -18.18
CA TYR A 223 -31.30 3.44 -16.96
C TYR A 223 -32.67 4.11 -16.88
N GLN A 224 -33.26 4.11 -15.69
CA GLN A 224 -34.49 4.82 -15.36
C GLN A 224 -34.44 5.24 -13.89
N GLY A 225 -34.59 6.53 -13.59
CA GLY A 225 -34.57 7.04 -12.21
C GLY A 225 -34.21 8.51 -12.13
N THR A 226 -33.73 8.93 -10.97
CA THR A 226 -33.19 10.28 -10.74
C THR A 226 -31.74 10.40 -11.21
N ALA A 227 -31.15 11.57 -11.06
CA ALA A 227 -29.70 11.77 -11.11
C ALA A 227 -29.27 12.51 -9.86
N HIS A 228 -27.97 12.41 -9.58
CA HIS A 228 -27.34 13.10 -8.48
C HIS A 228 -26.08 13.83 -8.94
N VAL A 229 -25.62 14.73 -8.09
CA VAL A 229 -24.35 15.42 -8.23
C VAL A 229 -23.53 15.12 -6.99
N MET A 230 -22.29 14.71 -7.18
CA MET A 230 -21.35 14.55 -6.07
C MET A 230 -20.85 15.92 -5.62
N MET A 231 -21.01 16.22 -4.34
CA MET A 231 -20.55 17.46 -3.73
C MET A 231 -19.07 17.36 -3.35
N GLY A 232 -18.31 18.37 -3.77
CA GLY A 232 -16.88 18.45 -3.48
C GLY A 232 -16.03 17.63 -4.44
N LYS A 233 -15.00 18.26 -4.99
CA LYS A 233 -14.00 17.60 -5.85
C LYS A 233 -12.97 16.86 -5.01
N THR A 234 -13.41 15.96 -4.13
CA THR A 234 -12.47 15.12 -3.39
C THR A 234 -11.93 14.05 -4.33
N LYS A 235 -10.63 13.77 -4.25
CA LYS A 235 -9.94 12.77 -5.09
C LYS A 235 -10.42 11.31 -4.85
N ASN A 236 -11.37 11.12 -3.93
CA ASN A 236 -11.91 9.83 -3.48
C ASN A 236 -13.27 9.50 -4.11
N ILE A 237 -13.94 10.51 -4.66
CA ILE A 237 -15.21 10.36 -5.35
C ILE A 237 -14.93 10.01 -6.80
N LEU A 238 -15.63 8.98 -7.30
CA LEU A 238 -15.56 8.50 -8.67
C LEU A 238 -16.98 8.37 -9.22
N GLU A 239 -17.24 9.08 -10.30
CA GLU A 239 -18.48 8.97 -11.07
C GLU A 239 -18.36 7.70 -11.93
N VAL A 240 -19.15 6.67 -11.61
CA VAL A 240 -19.06 5.35 -12.26
C VAL A 240 -19.83 5.37 -13.58
N VAL A 241 -21.04 5.93 -13.55
CA VAL A 241 -21.89 6.11 -14.72
C VAL A 241 -22.39 7.54 -14.71
N THR A 242 -22.07 8.29 -15.75
CA THR A 242 -22.59 9.65 -15.96
C THR A 242 -23.72 9.63 -16.97
N CYS A 243 -24.48 10.72 -16.99
CA CYS A 243 -25.50 10.90 -18.00
C CYS A 243 -24.89 11.30 -19.36
N THR A 244 -25.64 11.09 -20.44
CA THR A 244 -25.29 11.54 -21.79
C THR A 244 -25.26 13.06 -21.86
N GLN A 245 -24.61 13.63 -22.88
CA GLN A 245 -24.49 15.09 -23.03
C GLN A 245 -25.86 15.80 -23.19
N THR A 246 -26.86 15.10 -23.71
CA THR A 246 -28.21 15.61 -24.00
C THR A 246 -29.21 15.40 -22.85
N CYS A 247 -28.74 14.83 -21.75
CA CYS A 247 -29.56 14.44 -20.61
C CYS A 247 -30.02 15.63 -19.75
N LEU A 248 -31.31 15.63 -19.39
CA LEU A 248 -31.96 16.67 -18.61
C LEU A 248 -32.74 16.09 -17.42
N VAL A 249 -32.84 16.88 -16.36
CA VAL A 249 -33.67 16.58 -15.18
C VAL A 249 -35.04 17.24 -15.33
N TYR A 250 -36.09 16.44 -15.15
CA TYR A 250 -37.48 16.84 -15.20
C TYR A 250 -38.11 16.75 -13.80
N ASP A 251 -39.03 17.65 -13.53
CA ASP A 251 -39.90 17.60 -12.35
C ASP A 251 -41.07 16.62 -12.57
N GLN A 252 -41.81 16.26 -11.51
CA GLN A 252 -43.02 15.42 -11.59
C GLN A 252 -44.04 15.96 -12.60
N ASN A 253 -44.10 17.30 -12.72
CA ASN A 253 -44.98 18.00 -13.66
C ASN A 253 -44.50 17.97 -15.12
N GLY A 254 -43.39 17.28 -15.43
CA GLY A 254 -42.83 17.18 -16.78
C GLY A 254 -42.08 18.42 -17.26
N ASN A 255 -41.79 19.38 -16.37
CA ASN A 255 -41.04 20.59 -16.68
C ASN A 255 -39.54 20.39 -16.47
N VAL A 256 -38.71 20.97 -17.35
CA VAL A 256 -37.25 20.92 -17.21
C VAL A 256 -36.77 21.79 -16.06
N MET A 257 -36.01 21.20 -15.14
CA MET A 257 -35.45 21.90 -13.99
C MET A 257 -34.24 22.76 -14.41
N LYS A 258 -34.49 24.04 -14.72
CA LYS A 258 -33.42 24.98 -15.16
C LYS A 258 -32.30 25.19 -14.15
N LYS A 259 -32.57 25.00 -12.85
CA LYS A 259 -31.58 25.16 -11.76
C LYS A 259 -30.69 23.92 -11.56
N ALA A 260 -31.05 22.78 -12.15
CA ALA A 260 -30.27 21.55 -12.04
C ALA A 260 -29.05 21.59 -12.97
N LYS A 261 -28.04 20.77 -12.66
CA LYS A 261 -26.95 20.49 -13.61
C LYS A 261 -27.52 19.69 -14.79
N GLN A 262 -26.83 19.74 -15.92
CA GLN A 262 -27.27 19.12 -17.17
C GLN A 262 -26.12 18.37 -17.84
N GLY A 263 -26.47 17.40 -18.67
CA GLY A 263 -25.54 16.59 -19.44
C GLY A 263 -24.63 15.72 -18.56
N THR A 264 -23.35 15.63 -18.94
CA THR A 264 -22.34 14.77 -18.29
C THR A 264 -21.97 15.17 -16.87
N ASN A 265 -22.39 16.35 -16.41
CA ASN A 265 -22.19 16.77 -15.01
C ASN A 265 -23.17 16.09 -14.04
N LEU A 266 -24.15 15.36 -14.57
CA LEU A 266 -25.06 14.53 -13.80
C LEU A 266 -24.49 13.11 -13.71
N SER A 267 -24.39 12.61 -12.49
CA SER A 267 -24.03 11.22 -12.21
C SER A 267 -25.28 10.39 -11.95
N LEU A 268 -25.28 9.18 -12.48
CA LEU A 268 -26.36 8.20 -12.31
C LEU A 268 -25.97 7.18 -11.25
N VAL A 269 -24.74 6.67 -11.35
CA VAL A 269 -24.09 5.83 -10.34
C VAL A 269 -22.76 6.44 -9.98
N SER A 270 -22.52 6.64 -8.69
CA SER A 270 -21.27 7.15 -8.17
C SER A 270 -20.74 6.24 -7.08
N SER A 271 -19.46 6.42 -6.79
CA SER A 271 -18.79 5.75 -5.70
C SER A 271 -17.91 6.72 -4.93
N ASN A 272 -17.79 6.49 -3.63
CA ASN A 272 -16.95 7.25 -2.75
C ASN A 272 -16.10 6.27 -1.94
N GLN A 273 -14.79 6.46 -2.01
CA GLN A 273 -13.85 5.71 -1.20
C GLN A 273 -13.42 6.52 0.02
N TRP A 274 -13.78 6.08 1.21
CA TRP A 274 -13.36 6.77 2.44
C TRP A 274 -11.86 6.54 2.72
N ASP A 275 -11.27 7.38 3.57
CA ASP A 275 -9.83 7.36 3.85
C ASP A 275 -9.33 6.05 4.47
N ASN A 276 -10.24 5.28 5.08
CA ASN A 276 -9.99 3.95 5.62
C ASN A 276 -10.11 2.82 4.57
N ASN A 277 -10.19 3.15 3.28
CA ASN A 277 -10.41 2.22 2.16
C ASN A 277 -11.76 1.47 2.19
N SER A 278 -12.72 1.92 2.98
CA SER A 278 -14.12 1.50 2.80
C SER A 278 -14.72 2.12 1.56
N ARG A 279 -15.70 1.41 0.99
CA ARG A 279 -16.37 1.79 -0.24
C ARG A 279 -17.83 2.08 0.05
N CYS A 280 -18.30 3.17 -0.56
CA CYS A 280 -19.70 3.52 -0.63
C CYS A 280 -20.07 3.62 -2.11
N VAL A 281 -21.09 2.90 -2.54
CA VAL A 281 -21.68 3.03 -3.88
C VAL A 281 -23.06 3.63 -3.72
N PHE A 282 -23.34 4.65 -4.53
CA PHE A 282 -24.64 5.30 -4.59
C PHE A 282 -25.22 5.21 -6.00
N SER A 283 -26.42 4.65 -6.11
CA SER A 283 -27.20 4.61 -7.35
C SER A 283 -28.48 5.43 -7.19
N SER A 284 -28.75 6.31 -8.16
CA SER A 284 -29.99 7.10 -8.24
C SER A 284 -31.14 6.35 -8.94
N SER A 285 -31.03 5.03 -9.02
CA SER A 285 -32.04 4.13 -9.57
C SER A 285 -31.89 2.77 -8.92
N SER A 286 -32.96 2.22 -8.35
CA SER A 286 -33.07 0.79 -8.04
C SER A 286 -33.37 -0.04 -9.28
N GLU A 287 -34.11 0.52 -10.25
CA GLU A 287 -34.49 -0.15 -11.50
C GLU A 287 -33.30 -0.66 -12.34
N ILE A 288 -32.13 -0.01 -12.27
CA ILE A 288 -30.92 -0.51 -12.94
C ILE A 288 -30.54 -1.93 -12.47
N PHE A 289 -30.93 -2.31 -11.26
CA PHE A 289 -30.69 -3.61 -10.63
C PHE A 289 -31.92 -4.53 -10.62
N SER A 290 -33.02 -4.14 -11.27
CA SER A 290 -34.22 -4.97 -11.34
C SER A 290 -34.08 -6.09 -12.37
N ASP A 291 -34.81 -7.18 -12.13
CA ASP A 291 -34.75 -8.37 -12.99
C ASP A 291 -35.23 -8.04 -14.42
N ILE A 292 -36.17 -7.10 -14.56
CA ILE A 292 -36.68 -6.59 -15.85
C ILE A 292 -35.53 -6.00 -16.69
N PHE A 293 -34.67 -5.18 -16.08
CA PHE A 293 -33.56 -4.53 -16.77
C PHE A 293 -32.45 -5.52 -17.08
N PHE A 294 -32.25 -6.54 -16.24
CA PHE A 294 -31.32 -7.64 -16.52
C PHE A 294 -31.77 -8.51 -17.70
N HIS A 295 -33.06 -8.80 -17.80
CA HIS A 295 -33.62 -9.55 -18.93
C HIS A 295 -33.64 -8.73 -20.23
N THR A 296 -33.90 -7.42 -20.13
CA THR A 296 -33.88 -6.52 -21.29
C THR A 296 -32.47 -6.31 -21.82
N ASN A 297 -31.49 -6.13 -20.93
CA ASN A 297 -30.11 -5.86 -21.28
C ASN A 297 -29.13 -6.65 -20.39
N GLY A 298 -28.53 -7.70 -20.95
CA GLY A 298 -27.54 -8.51 -20.24
C GLY A 298 -26.30 -7.75 -19.76
N GLU A 299 -26.03 -6.55 -20.29
CA GLU A 299 -24.94 -5.70 -19.78
C GLU A 299 -25.27 -5.07 -18.42
N ASN A 300 -26.54 -4.80 -18.11
CA ASN A 300 -26.95 -4.35 -16.77
C ASN A 300 -26.61 -5.40 -15.71
N LYS A 301 -26.84 -6.68 -16.02
CA LYS A 301 -26.53 -7.81 -15.14
C LYS A 301 -25.03 -7.89 -14.82
N LYS A 302 -24.18 -7.80 -15.86
CA LYS A 302 -22.71 -7.81 -15.68
C LYS A 302 -22.23 -6.59 -14.89
N PHE A 303 -22.79 -5.41 -15.18
CA PHE A 303 -22.48 -4.19 -14.45
C PHE A 303 -22.83 -4.31 -12.96
N ALA A 304 -24.01 -4.85 -12.63
CA ALA A 304 -24.42 -5.09 -11.25
C ALA A 304 -23.43 -6.02 -10.52
N GLN A 305 -23.03 -7.13 -11.15
CA GLN A 305 -22.04 -8.05 -10.61
C GLN A 305 -20.69 -7.38 -10.35
N GLU A 306 -20.18 -6.61 -11.32
CA GLU A 306 -18.88 -5.92 -11.23
C GLU A 306 -18.89 -4.84 -10.11
N VAL A 307 -19.96 -4.04 -10.04
CA VAL A 307 -20.13 -2.99 -9.01
C VAL A 307 -20.28 -3.58 -7.61
N VAL A 308 -21.07 -4.65 -7.46
CA VAL A 308 -21.22 -5.34 -6.16
C VAL A 308 -19.91 -5.97 -5.73
N ALA A 309 -19.22 -6.68 -6.63
CA ALA A 309 -17.91 -7.27 -6.35
C ALA A 309 -16.87 -6.20 -5.97
N TRP A 310 -16.91 -5.04 -6.62
CA TRP A 310 -16.07 -3.91 -6.24
C TRP A 310 -16.47 -3.33 -4.89
N ASN A 311 -17.75 -3.07 -4.62
CA ASN A 311 -18.16 -2.47 -3.35
C ASN A 311 -17.73 -3.32 -2.14
N PHE A 312 -17.91 -4.64 -2.24
CA PHE A 312 -17.52 -5.59 -1.20
C PHE A 312 -16.10 -6.12 -1.31
N LYS A 313 -15.18 -5.32 -1.87
CA LYS A 313 -13.74 -5.59 -1.73
C LYS A 313 -13.28 -6.91 -2.39
N LYS A 314 -14.01 -7.45 -3.37
CA LYS A 314 -13.60 -8.63 -4.16
C LYS A 314 -12.80 -8.29 -5.42
N SER A 315 -12.89 -7.05 -5.89
CA SER A 315 -12.09 -6.51 -6.99
C SER A 315 -11.39 -5.21 -6.60
N GLY A 316 -10.32 -4.84 -7.33
CA GLY A 316 -9.63 -3.57 -7.14
C GLY A 316 -8.92 -3.44 -5.78
N ILE A 317 -8.49 -4.56 -5.18
CA ILE A 317 -7.65 -4.55 -3.99
C ILE A 317 -6.22 -4.89 -4.37
N ILE A 318 -5.29 -4.09 -3.87
CA ILE A 318 -3.87 -4.30 -3.94
C ILE A 318 -3.36 -4.58 -2.53
N ARG A 319 -2.54 -5.62 -2.43
CA ARG A 319 -1.83 -6.00 -1.22
C ARG A 319 -0.34 -6.08 -1.52
N TYR A 320 0.46 -5.71 -0.52
CA TYR A 320 1.89 -5.94 -0.57
C TYR A 320 2.26 -7.17 0.26
N ASP A 321 3.31 -7.85 -0.14
CA ASP A 321 3.95 -8.92 0.62
C ASP A 321 5.48 -8.78 0.54
N LYS A 322 6.19 -9.45 1.44
CA LYS A 322 7.66 -9.64 1.40
C LYS A 322 8.44 -8.40 0.97
N PHE A 323 8.31 -7.30 1.71
CA PHE A 323 9.25 -6.19 1.55
C PHE A 323 10.62 -6.61 2.06
N LYS A 324 11.62 -6.51 1.19
CA LYS A 324 13.03 -6.75 1.51
C LYS A 324 13.89 -5.56 1.13
N LEU A 325 14.87 -5.29 1.98
CA LEU A 325 15.93 -4.35 1.73
C LEU A 325 17.26 -5.05 2.01
N TYR A 326 18.28 -4.91 1.18
CA TYR A 326 19.61 -5.46 1.47
C TYR A 326 20.71 -4.60 0.84
N LYS A 327 21.91 -4.67 1.40
CA LYS A 327 23.10 -4.00 0.86
C LYS A 327 23.76 -4.90 -0.18
N ASP A 328 24.38 -4.30 -1.19
CA ASP A 328 25.16 -5.06 -2.16
C ASP A 328 26.32 -5.80 -1.48
N GLY A 329 26.45 -7.10 -1.77
CA GLY A 329 27.38 -8.03 -1.12
C GLY A 329 26.87 -8.71 0.16
N ASP A 330 25.80 -8.22 0.80
CA ASP A 330 25.19 -8.88 1.95
C ASP A 330 24.00 -9.75 1.50
N LYS A 331 24.11 -11.07 1.58
CA LYS A 331 23.00 -12.02 1.32
C LYS A 331 21.95 -12.08 2.45
N LYS A 332 22.02 -11.18 3.44
CA LYS A 332 21.05 -11.09 4.53
C LYS A 332 19.89 -10.20 4.10
N ASP A 333 18.76 -10.82 3.80
CA ASP A 333 17.51 -10.12 3.49
C ASP A 333 16.97 -9.44 4.77
N TYR A 334 16.79 -8.12 4.75
CA TYR A 334 16.08 -7.42 5.84
C TYR A 334 14.60 -7.38 5.49
N THR A 335 13.75 -8.03 6.27
CA THR A 335 12.31 -8.04 6.03
C THR A 335 11.63 -6.84 6.69
N ALA A 336 10.40 -6.48 6.26
CA ALA A 336 9.62 -5.42 6.89
C ALA A 336 9.56 -5.52 8.43
N GLY A 337 9.48 -6.72 8.99
CA GLY A 337 9.48 -6.93 10.44
C GLY A 337 10.79 -6.52 11.12
N ASP A 338 11.92 -6.70 10.44
CA ASP A 338 13.25 -6.33 10.95
C ASP A 338 13.47 -4.81 10.91
N LEU A 339 12.70 -4.07 10.09
CA LEU A 339 12.73 -2.61 10.03
C LEU A 339 11.79 -1.95 11.06
N PHE A 340 10.90 -2.73 11.69
CA PHE A 340 9.90 -2.26 12.64
C PHE A 340 10.07 -2.80 14.08
N GLY A 341 10.95 -3.79 14.32
CA GLY A 341 11.12 -4.44 15.62
C GLY A 341 12.57 -4.54 16.12
N GLU A 342 12.71 -4.79 17.42
CA GLU A 342 13.96 -5.02 18.21
C GLU A 342 14.98 -6.01 17.61
N LYS A 343 14.64 -6.68 16.51
CA LYS A 343 15.51 -7.65 15.81
C LYS A 343 16.60 -7.00 14.94
N LEU A 344 16.86 -5.70 15.11
CA LEU A 344 18.03 -5.00 14.56
C LEU A 344 19.34 -5.32 15.31
N ILE A 345 19.32 -6.19 16.32
CA ILE A 345 20.49 -6.51 17.16
C ILE A 345 21.53 -7.42 16.44
N GLY A 346 21.26 -7.89 15.21
CA GLY A 346 22.18 -8.80 14.48
C GLY A 346 22.48 -8.45 13.02
N ALA A 347 22.01 -7.32 12.50
CA ALA A 347 22.07 -6.99 11.08
C ALA A 347 23.00 -5.80 10.80
N THR A 348 23.78 -5.87 9.73
CA THR A 348 24.78 -4.86 9.33
C THR A 348 24.13 -3.47 9.27
N PRO A 349 24.67 -2.44 9.93
CA PRO A 349 24.10 -1.10 9.86
C PRO A 349 24.28 -0.50 8.46
N PHE A 350 23.30 0.28 8.02
CA PHE A 350 23.39 1.06 6.78
C PHE A 350 24.20 2.33 7.00
N PHE A 351 25.14 2.62 6.08
CA PHE A 351 25.97 3.82 6.10
C PHE A 351 25.66 4.76 4.93
N PRO A 352 26.04 6.04 5.04
CA PRO A 352 25.95 6.98 3.92
C PRO A 352 26.67 6.48 2.67
N ASN A 353 26.09 6.72 1.49
CA ASN A 353 26.56 6.24 0.18
C ASN A 353 26.53 4.73 -0.05
N ASP A 354 26.06 3.92 0.90
CA ASP A 354 25.88 2.49 0.67
C ASP A 354 24.93 2.23 -0.50
N PHE A 355 25.27 1.24 -1.33
CA PHE A 355 24.43 0.77 -2.42
C PHE A 355 23.44 -0.27 -1.88
N ILE A 356 22.15 0.02 -2.03
CA ILE A 356 21.07 -0.79 -1.48
C ILE A 356 20.12 -1.29 -2.57
N HIS A 357 19.60 -2.49 -2.36
CA HIS A 357 18.58 -3.13 -3.17
C HIS A 357 17.27 -3.23 -2.40
N LEU A 358 16.23 -2.63 -2.95
CA LEU A 358 14.86 -2.70 -2.47
C LEU A 358 14.07 -3.68 -3.33
N SER A 359 13.30 -4.56 -2.70
CA SER A 359 12.32 -5.41 -3.37
C SER A 359 11.01 -5.52 -2.60
N ILE A 360 9.87 -5.53 -3.30
CA ILE A 360 8.54 -5.65 -2.72
C ILE A 360 7.63 -6.43 -3.65
N ASP A 361 6.86 -7.38 -3.12
CA ASP A 361 5.87 -8.11 -3.91
C ASP A 361 4.52 -7.40 -3.85
N LEU A 362 3.91 -7.14 -5.01
CA LEU A 362 2.59 -6.51 -5.09
C LEU A 362 1.60 -7.43 -5.83
N TYR A 363 0.44 -7.63 -5.23
CA TYR A 363 -0.64 -8.46 -5.75
C TYR A 363 -1.92 -7.66 -5.90
N GLU A 364 -2.71 -8.02 -6.90
CA GLU A 364 -4.05 -7.52 -7.18
C GLU A 364 -5.07 -8.65 -6.99
N LEU A 365 -6.20 -8.36 -6.37
CA LEU A 365 -7.31 -9.31 -6.23
C LEU A 365 -8.20 -9.26 -7.48
N LYS A 366 -8.24 -10.36 -8.23
CA LYS A 366 -9.15 -10.56 -9.39
C LYS A 366 -9.93 -11.85 -9.22
N ARG A 367 -11.27 -11.78 -9.26
CA ARG A 367 -12.16 -12.94 -9.18
C ARG A 367 -11.82 -13.88 -8.00
N ASN A 368 -11.56 -13.30 -6.82
CA ASN A 368 -11.13 -14.00 -5.59
C ASN A 368 -9.73 -14.64 -5.62
N PHE A 369 -8.93 -14.44 -6.67
CA PHE A 369 -7.55 -14.89 -6.74
C PHE A 369 -6.56 -13.71 -6.68
N TRP A 370 -5.45 -13.90 -5.99
CA TRP A 370 -4.36 -12.93 -5.95
C TRP A 370 -3.45 -13.13 -7.16
N VAL A 371 -3.39 -12.13 -8.01
CA VAL A 371 -2.57 -12.12 -9.23
C VAL A 371 -1.45 -11.08 -9.08
N PRO A 372 -0.23 -11.32 -9.59
CA PRO A 372 0.82 -10.31 -9.63
C PRO A 372 0.36 -8.99 -10.26
N LEU A 373 0.52 -7.88 -9.52
CA LEU A 373 0.21 -6.55 -10.05
C LEU A 373 1.33 -6.12 -10.99
N LYS A 374 1.02 -5.77 -12.24
CA LYS A 374 2.01 -5.29 -13.21
C LYS A 374 1.67 -3.89 -13.71
N ARG A 375 2.34 -2.88 -13.15
CA ARG A 375 2.23 -1.50 -13.61
C ARG A 375 3.57 -0.79 -13.55
N ARG A 376 3.77 0.15 -14.48
CA ARG A 376 5.00 0.96 -14.60
C ARG A 376 4.96 2.24 -13.76
N ASP A 377 3.83 2.57 -13.16
CA ASP A 377 3.54 3.86 -12.55
C ASP A 377 3.64 3.86 -11.01
N ILE A 378 4.23 2.81 -10.44
CA ILE A 378 4.48 2.69 -8.99
C ILE A 378 5.81 3.36 -8.68
N GLN A 379 5.78 4.27 -7.71
CA GLN A 379 6.92 5.06 -7.27
C GLN A 379 7.25 4.76 -5.81
N TYR A 380 8.52 4.91 -5.46
CA TYR A 380 8.95 5.01 -4.07
C TYR A 380 9.56 6.39 -3.84
N GLU A 381 9.45 6.87 -2.60
CA GLU A 381 10.01 8.12 -2.11
C GLU A 381 10.94 7.81 -0.95
N LEU A 382 12.16 8.33 -0.98
CA LEU A 382 13.06 8.34 0.17
C LEU A 382 12.94 9.70 0.86
N VAL A 383 12.40 9.70 2.08
CA VAL A 383 12.02 10.91 2.82
C VAL A 383 12.76 10.97 4.15
N LYS A 384 13.25 12.15 4.55
CA LYS A 384 13.72 12.43 5.91
C LYS A 384 12.88 13.56 6.50
N MET A 385 13.31 14.81 6.31
CA MET A 385 12.46 16.00 6.48
C MET A 385 11.85 16.45 5.15
N GLN A 386 12.57 16.22 4.06
CA GLN A 386 12.15 16.47 2.68
C GLN A 386 12.34 15.20 1.85
N ILE A 387 11.78 15.20 0.64
CA ILE A 387 11.92 14.09 -0.31
C ILE A 387 13.32 14.20 -0.93
N HIS A 388 14.21 13.27 -0.59
CA HIS A 388 15.57 13.23 -1.13
C HIS A 388 15.62 12.56 -2.51
N ARG A 389 14.79 11.55 -2.73
CA ARG A 389 14.71 10.82 -4.00
C ARG A 389 13.29 10.34 -4.24
N ARG A 390 12.84 10.43 -5.49
CA ARG A 390 11.60 9.84 -5.97
C ARG A 390 11.87 9.16 -7.29
N ASP A 391 11.59 7.87 -7.38
CA ASP A 391 11.87 7.08 -8.57
C ASP A 391 10.81 6.00 -8.77
N PHE A 392 10.66 5.54 -10.01
CA PHE A 392 9.78 4.41 -10.34
C PHE A 392 10.45 3.08 -9.95
N LEU A 393 9.62 2.15 -9.47
CA LEU A 393 10.01 0.76 -9.24
C LEU A 393 10.03 -0.01 -10.56
N ASN A 394 11.06 -0.83 -10.76
CA ASN A 394 11.12 -1.76 -11.88
C ASN A 394 10.40 -3.04 -11.50
N PHE A 395 9.87 -3.78 -12.49
CA PHE A 395 9.30 -5.12 -12.27
C PHE A 395 9.82 -6.08 -13.34
N TYR A 396 9.86 -7.36 -13.01
CA TYR A 396 10.26 -8.40 -13.95
C TYR A 396 9.18 -8.62 -15.01
N LYS A 397 9.58 -8.80 -16.28
CA LYS A 397 8.64 -9.03 -17.38
C LYS A 397 7.90 -10.37 -17.25
N ASN A 398 8.46 -11.35 -16.53
CA ASN A 398 7.88 -12.68 -16.35
C ASN A 398 6.44 -12.62 -15.82
N ALA A 399 5.50 -13.32 -16.45
CA ALA A 399 4.06 -13.37 -16.15
C ALA A 399 3.78 -13.55 -14.65
N GLU A 400 4.54 -14.44 -14.01
CA GLU A 400 4.28 -14.92 -12.66
C GLU A 400 4.94 -14.10 -11.55
N SER A 401 5.90 -13.23 -11.88
CA SER A 401 6.66 -12.50 -10.86
C SER A 401 5.89 -11.28 -10.32
N PRO A 402 5.56 -11.22 -9.01
CA PRO A 402 4.94 -10.07 -8.37
C PRO A 402 5.97 -9.03 -7.88
N THR A 403 7.26 -9.35 -7.97
CA THR A 403 8.33 -8.58 -7.36
C THR A 403 8.64 -7.31 -8.15
N TYR A 404 8.53 -6.19 -7.45
CA TYR A 404 9.08 -4.90 -7.83
C TYR A 404 10.44 -4.72 -7.16
N TYR A 405 11.37 -4.09 -7.86
CA TYR A 405 12.70 -3.85 -7.34
C TYR A 405 13.26 -2.50 -7.76
N LYS A 406 14.21 -2.00 -6.96
CA LYS A 406 15.05 -0.86 -7.31
C LYS A 406 16.36 -0.93 -6.55
N SER A 407 17.46 -0.59 -7.22
CA SER A 407 18.77 -0.44 -6.59
C SER A 407 19.17 1.02 -6.62
N PHE A 408 19.67 1.56 -5.50
CA PHE A 408 20.08 2.96 -5.42
C PHE A 408 21.08 3.23 -4.29
N HIS A 409 21.84 4.33 -4.39
CA HIS A 409 22.74 4.77 -3.32
C HIS A 409 22.02 5.60 -2.25
N LEU A 410 22.35 5.35 -0.98
CA LEU A 410 21.88 6.17 0.12
C LEU A 410 22.48 7.59 0.09
N PRO A 411 21.76 8.61 0.61
CA PRO A 411 22.30 9.96 0.71
C PRO A 411 23.55 10.05 1.61
N LYS A 412 24.30 11.14 1.47
CA LYS A 412 25.53 11.42 2.26
C LYS A 412 25.26 11.75 3.73
N GLU A 413 24.05 12.20 4.04
CA GLU A 413 23.66 12.53 5.40
C GLU A 413 23.26 11.28 6.18
N HIS A 414 23.61 11.27 7.47
CA HIS A 414 23.11 10.28 8.41
C HIS A 414 21.74 10.72 8.95
N GLY A 415 21.04 9.78 9.58
CA GLY A 415 19.73 10.00 10.19
C GLY A 415 18.75 8.89 9.85
N VAL A 416 17.49 9.08 10.26
CA VAL A 416 16.42 8.12 9.97
C VAL A 416 15.72 8.55 8.68
N TYR A 417 15.88 7.73 7.65
CA TYR A 417 15.13 7.86 6.41
C TYR A 417 13.87 7.03 6.47
N LYS A 418 12.93 7.36 5.60
CA LYS A 418 11.64 6.71 5.45
C LYS A 418 11.44 6.41 3.97
N ILE A 419 11.34 5.14 3.64
CA ILE A 419 10.93 4.69 2.31
C ILE A 419 9.40 4.68 2.30
N LYS A 420 8.82 5.56 1.51
CA LYS A 420 7.38 5.70 1.36
C LYS A 420 6.96 5.21 -0.02
N ILE A 421 6.04 4.25 -0.06
CA ILE A 421 5.40 3.79 -1.29
C ILE A 421 3.94 4.20 -1.19
N TYR A 422 3.56 5.22 -1.96
CA TYR A 422 2.20 5.75 -1.99
C TYR A 422 1.58 5.47 -3.35
N PHE A 423 0.64 4.53 -3.39
CA PHE A 423 -0.10 4.19 -4.61
C PHE A 423 -1.58 4.54 -4.44
N ARG A 424 -2.04 5.43 -5.33
CA ARG A 424 -3.43 5.88 -5.41
C ARG A 424 -3.85 5.96 -6.87
N ARG A 425 -4.80 5.13 -7.26
CA ARG A 425 -5.40 5.08 -8.60
C ARG A 425 -6.90 4.86 -8.49
N LYS A 426 -7.64 5.32 -9.50
CA LYS A 426 -9.11 5.21 -9.55
C LYS A 426 -9.52 3.74 -9.44
N GLY A 427 -10.46 3.44 -8.53
CA GLY A 427 -10.98 2.10 -8.28
C GLY A 427 -10.08 1.17 -7.46
N TYR A 428 -8.83 1.54 -7.17
CA TYR A 428 -7.96 0.74 -6.29
C TYR A 428 -7.96 1.26 -4.85
N ASN A 429 -7.71 0.37 -3.88
CA ASN A 429 -7.44 0.82 -2.52
C ASN A 429 -6.19 1.72 -2.46
N VAL A 430 -6.18 2.69 -1.54
CA VAL A 430 -5.02 3.53 -1.28
C VAL A 430 -4.01 2.70 -0.50
N LEU A 431 -2.85 2.48 -1.10
CA LEU A 431 -1.71 1.79 -0.50
C LEU A 431 -0.72 2.86 -0.01
N ASN A 432 -0.56 2.97 1.30
CA ASN A 432 0.33 3.94 1.94
C ASN A 432 1.32 3.22 2.85
N LEU A 433 2.45 2.79 2.29
CA LEU A 433 3.47 2.02 3.00
C LEU A 433 4.61 2.91 3.42
N HIS A 434 5.12 2.64 4.62
CA HIS A 434 6.18 3.39 5.26
C HIS A 434 7.17 2.39 5.84
N PHE A 435 8.44 2.47 5.47
CA PHE A 435 9.51 1.64 6.03
C PHE A 435 10.61 2.56 6.55
N PHE A 436 11.00 2.38 7.82
CA PHE A 436 12.03 3.21 8.44
C PHE A 436 13.40 2.61 8.20
N LEU A 437 14.33 3.44 7.73
CA LEU A 437 15.70 3.06 7.39
C LEU A 437 16.68 3.94 8.18
N PRO A 438 17.20 3.44 9.31
CA PRO A 438 18.21 4.17 10.08
C PRO A 438 19.57 4.10 9.37
N VAL A 439 20.07 5.25 8.94
CA VAL A 439 21.41 5.41 8.35
C VAL A 439 22.34 5.97 9.41
N ARG A 440 23.30 5.14 9.83
CA ARG A 440 24.24 5.48 10.91
C ARG A 440 25.48 6.17 10.35
N SER A 441 26.03 7.11 11.09
CA SER A 441 27.38 7.61 10.79
C SER A 441 28.41 6.50 11.06
N PRO A 442 29.44 6.35 10.21
CA PRO A 442 30.56 5.48 10.54
C PRO A 442 31.25 6.01 11.80
N LEU A 443 31.55 5.11 12.73
CA LEU A 443 32.29 5.46 13.94
C LEU A 443 33.69 5.97 13.56
N HIS A 444 34.23 6.91 14.34
CA HIS A 444 35.46 7.63 13.99
C HIS A 444 36.64 6.69 13.73
N TYR A 445 36.71 5.56 14.43
CA TYR A 445 37.74 4.53 14.26
C TYR A 445 37.60 3.68 12.99
N ASP A 446 36.38 3.49 12.47
CA ASP A 446 36.13 2.69 11.27
C ASP A 446 36.40 3.47 9.97
N LYS A 447 36.35 4.81 10.02
CA LYS A 447 36.66 5.69 8.89
C LYS A 447 38.13 5.61 8.46
N ASN A 448 39.02 5.34 9.40
CA ASN A 448 40.47 5.40 9.19
C ASN A 448 41.11 4.01 9.03
N LYS A 449 40.41 3.05 8.41
CA LYS A 449 40.99 1.72 8.16
C LYS A 449 42.19 1.73 7.21
N LYS A 450 42.35 2.79 6.42
CA LYS A 450 43.48 2.96 5.51
C LYS A 450 44.09 4.33 5.74
N VAL A 451 45.36 4.34 6.12
CA VAL A 451 46.18 5.55 6.08
C VAL A 451 46.27 5.97 4.61
N HIS A 452 45.87 7.20 4.30
CA HIS A 452 46.05 7.73 2.95
C HIS A 452 47.54 7.84 2.63
N PHE A 453 47.91 7.57 1.37
CA PHE A 453 49.32 7.60 0.93
C PHE A 453 50.01 8.94 1.29
N GLU A 454 49.27 10.04 1.22
CA GLU A 454 49.72 11.39 1.57
C GLU A 454 50.25 11.51 3.01
N PHE A 455 49.78 10.69 3.94
CA PHE A 455 50.20 10.74 5.33
C PHE A 455 51.40 9.85 5.66
N TYR A 456 51.86 8.99 4.73
CA TYR A 456 52.98 8.08 4.99
C TYR A 456 54.27 8.78 5.48
N PRO A 457 54.67 9.95 4.95
CA PRO A 457 55.86 10.64 5.44
C PRO A 457 55.80 10.97 6.94
N PHE A 458 54.63 11.32 7.47
CA PHE A 458 54.44 11.59 8.91
C PHE A 458 54.61 10.32 9.76
N TYR A 459 54.04 9.20 9.31
CA TYR A 459 54.23 7.93 10.01
C TYR A 459 55.68 7.46 9.94
N THR A 460 56.34 7.57 8.78
CA THR A 460 57.76 7.24 8.61
C THR A 460 58.64 8.09 9.53
N TYR A 461 58.36 9.39 9.68
CA TYR A 461 59.08 10.25 10.63
C TYR A 461 58.94 9.77 12.08
N ILE A 462 57.73 9.39 12.51
CA ILE A 462 57.50 8.85 13.87
C ILE A 462 58.33 7.58 14.10
N TYR A 463 58.31 6.64 13.14
CA TYR A 463 59.09 5.41 13.24
C TYR A 463 60.60 5.65 13.20
N LEU A 464 61.06 6.60 12.36
CA LEU A 464 62.47 6.96 12.28
C LEU A 464 62.95 7.63 13.57
N SER A 465 62.15 8.52 14.16
CA SER A 465 62.45 9.15 15.45
C SER A 465 62.55 8.13 16.58
N LEU A 466 61.62 7.17 16.65
CA LEU A 466 61.67 6.06 17.61
C LEU A 466 62.91 5.18 17.40
N PHE A 467 63.29 4.92 16.14
CA PHE A 467 64.49 4.15 15.82
C PHE A 467 65.78 4.89 16.21
N CYS A 468 65.88 6.18 15.91
CA CYS A 468 67.00 7.02 16.32
C CYS A 468 67.11 7.11 17.85
N PHE A 469 65.98 7.25 18.55
CA PHE A 469 65.96 7.24 20.02
C PHE A 469 66.40 5.89 20.60
N PHE A 470 65.99 4.78 19.98
CA PHE A 470 66.45 3.44 20.37
C PHE A 470 67.95 3.26 20.16
N LEU A 471 68.49 3.71 19.02
CA LEU A 471 69.93 3.70 18.77
C LEU A 471 70.70 4.60 19.76
N PHE A 472 70.15 5.77 20.07
CA PHE A 472 70.72 6.68 21.06
C PHE A 472 70.82 6.02 22.45
N ILE A 473 69.77 5.33 22.90
CA ILE A 473 69.80 4.55 24.16
C ILE A 473 70.86 3.44 24.09
N LEU A 474 70.97 2.72 22.97
CA LEU A 474 71.97 1.67 22.81
C LEU A 474 73.39 2.22 22.89
N VAL A 475 73.67 3.36 22.26
CA VAL A 475 74.99 4.01 22.32
C VAL A 475 75.31 4.40 23.76
N ILE A 476 74.40 5.06 24.48
CA ILE A 476 74.62 5.43 25.89
C ILE A 476 74.86 4.20 26.78
N MET A 477 74.17 3.09 26.52
CA MET A 477 74.32 1.88 27.34
C MET A 477 75.64 1.14 27.09
N PHE A 478 76.22 1.25 25.89
CA PHE A 478 77.49 0.61 25.52
C PHE A 478 78.70 1.55 25.52
N ASP A 479 78.48 2.85 25.75
CA ASP A 479 79.55 3.81 25.98
C ASP A 479 80.14 3.52 27.36
N ASP A 480 81.15 2.64 27.40
CA ASP A 480 82.10 2.56 28.50
C ASP A 480 82.93 3.86 28.47
N SER A 481 82.32 4.95 28.94
CA SER A 481 83.06 6.15 29.33
C SER A 481 84.12 5.72 30.35
N ARG A 482 85.35 5.55 29.86
CA ARG A 482 86.55 5.42 30.67
C ARG A 482 86.55 6.59 31.66
N GLY A 483 86.30 6.30 32.93
CA GLY A 483 86.46 7.28 33.99
C GLY A 483 87.90 7.82 33.95
N PRO A 484 88.12 9.14 34.13
CA PRO A 484 89.47 9.64 34.34
C PRO A 484 89.97 9.06 35.66
N ALA A 485 90.99 8.21 35.59
CA ALA A 485 91.77 7.83 36.75
C ALA A 485 92.56 9.07 37.21
N GLU A 486 92.31 9.52 38.43
CA GLU A 486 93.30 10.30 39.18
C GLU A 486 94.59 9.48 39.26
N ASP A 487 95.75 10.10 38.96
CA ASP A 487 96.85 9.93 39.90
C ASP A 487 97.79 11.14 39.99
N ARG A 488 98.31 11.27 41.19
CA ARG A 488 98.98 12.40 41.84
C ARG A 488 100.42 12.62 41.35
N GLY A 489 100.92 13.85 41.57
CA GLY A 489 102.15 14.00 42.37
C GLY A 489 103.29 14.86 41.82
N GLY A 490 103.63 15.91 42.59
CA GLY A 490 105.02 16.39 42.80
C GLY A 490 105.45 17.59 41.94
N GLN A 491 105.43 18.82 42.47
CA GLN A 491 106.52 19.52 43.19
C GLN A 491 107.64 20.11 42.30
N GLY A 492 107.84 21.44 42.43
CA GLY A 492 109.19 22.01 42.51
C GLY A 492 109.54 23.23 41.64
N HIS A 493 109.58 24.41 42.27
CA HIS A 493 110.47 25.59 42.07
C HIS A 493 110.59 26.30 40.69
N GLY A 494 110.77 27.62 40.59
CA GLY A 494 110.98 28.71 41.57
C GLY A 494 110.62 30.09 40.94
N LYS A 495 110.35 31.12 41.76
CA LYS A 495 111.15 32.37 41.95
C LYS A 495 111.64 33.01 40.63
N GLU A 496 111.45 34.29 40.32
CA GLU A 496 111.62 35.50 41.14
C GLU A 496 111.20 36.78 40.35
N LYS A 497 110.66 37.80 41.07
CA LYS A 497 110.78 39.30 40.90
C LYS A 497 110.43 39.95 39.54
N MET A 498 110.07 41.22 39.36
CA MET A 498 109.98 42.53 40.05
C MET A 498 109.06 43.35 39.07
N ASP A 499 108.20 44.32 39.39
CA ASP A 499 108.07 45.36 40.42
C ASP A 499 106.58 45.56 40.76
#